data_AF-A0A933IXR9-F1
#
_entry.id   AF-A0A933IXR9-F1
#
_cell.length_a   1.000
_cell.length_b   1.000
_cell.length_c   1.000
_cell.angle_alpha   90.00
_cell.angle_beta   90.00
_cell.angle_gamma   90.00
#
_symmetry.space_group_name_H-M   'P 1'
#
loop_
_entity.id
_entity.type
_entity.pdbx_description
1 polymer ?
#
loop_
_entity_poly.entity_id
_entity_poly.type
_entity_poly.pdbx_seq_one_letter_code
_entity_poly.pdbx_strand_id
1 'polypeptide(L)'
;MPKVTRALEELPGVEEVVVRFPGRRAEVLYHPDEISLQRMCSHMAESGYKAEPTADSEHPQRILEPGHGDVVCYCFGYTRSDIEEDFRRHARSTIAERIASSKKQGMCQCKEKNPRAR
;
A
#
# COMPACT_ATOMS: atom_id res chain seq x y z
N MET A 1 7.12 -17.20 24.08
CA MET A 1 6.59 -16.06 23.31
C MET A 1 7.46 -14.83 23.56
N PRO A 2 7.93 -14.12 22.53
CA PRO A 2 8.72 -12.90 22.72
C PRO A 2 7.82 -11.79 23.29
N LYS A 3 8.26 -11.15 24.39
CA LYS A 3 7.49 -10.11 25.11
C LYS A 3 7.13 -8.88 24.26
N VAL A 4 7.85 -8.66 23.16
CA VAL A 4 7.69 -7.50 22.26
C VAL A 4 6.43 -7.57 21.40
N THR A 5 6.03 -8.76 20.93
CA THR A 5 4.81 -8.92 20.12
C THR A 5 3.58 -8.56 20.93
N ARG A 6 3.55 -9.03 22.19
CA ARG A 6 2.42 -8.79 23.09
C ARG A 6 2.21 -7.31 23.38
N ALA A 7 3.29 -6.56 23.63
CA ALA A 7 3.21 -5.13 23.88
C ALA A 7 2.63 -4.33 22.69
N LEU A 8 2.78 -4.84 21.47
CA LEU A 8 2.20 -4.21 20.27
C LEU A 8 0.75 -4.64 20.06
N GLU A 9 0.43 -5.92 20.26
CA GLU A 9 -0.94 -6.45 20.15
C GLU A 9 -1.89 -5.90 21.23
N GLU A 10 -1.37 -5.45 22.37
CA GLU A 10 -2.15 -4.83 23.45
C GLU A 10 -2.65 -3.41 23.11
N LEU A 11 -2.17 -2.81 22.00
CA LEU A 11 -2.55 -1.48 21.59
C LEU A 11 -3.84 -1.47 20.73
N PRO A 12 -4.84 -0.64 21.06
CA PRO A 12 -6.03 -0.49 20.22
C PRO A 12 -5.64 0.10 18.87
N GLY A 13 -6.03 -0.58 17.78
CA GLY A 13 -5.69 -0.20 16.41
C GLY A 13 -4.56 -1.01 15.78
N VAL A 14 -3.98 -1.99 16.48
CA VAL A 14 -3.03 -2.96 15.90
C VAL A 14 -3.78 -4.20 15.42
N GLU A 15 -3.67 -4.52 14.13
CA GLU A 15 -4.31 -5.69 13.51
C GLU A 15 -3.40 -6.92 13.51
N GLU A 16 -2.12 -6.74 13.17
CA GLU A 16 -1.16 -7.85 13.07
C GLU A 16 0.26 -7.41 13.42
N VAL A 17 1.02 -8.28 14.09
CA VAL A 17 2.41 -8.04 14.46
C VAL A 17 3.27 -9.24 14.04
N VAL A 18 4.22 -9.00 13.13
CA VAL A 18 5.18 -10.00 12.66
C VAL A 18 6.58 -9.61 13.11
N VAL A 19 7.19 -10.42 13.97
CA VAL A 19 8.56 -10.17 14.46
C VAL A 19 9.54 -11.07 13.74
N ARG A 20 10.53 -10.48 13.07
CA ARG A 20 11.57 -11.23 12.34
C ARG A 20 12.86 -11.35 13.15
N PHE A 21 13.31 -12.59 13.29
CA PHE A 21 14.65 -12.95 13.80
C PHE A 21 15.40 -13.75 12.74
N PRO A 22 16.73 -13.52 12.54
CA PRO A 22 17.63 -12.60 13.22
C PRO A 22 17.61 -11.19 12.58
N GLY A 23 17.04 -10.22 13.27
CA GLY A 23 16.96 -8.86 12.76
C GLY A 23 16.47 -7.82 13.77
N ARG A 24 15.79 -8.26 14.85
CA ARG A 24 15.18 -7.36 15.84
C ARG A 24 14.25 -6.32 15.18
N ARG A 25 13.61 -6.72 14.08
CA ARG A 25 12.63 -5.90 13.35
C ARG A 25 11.24 -6.46 13.63
N ALA A 26 10.30 -5.57 13.87
CA ALA A 26 8.88 -5.87 13.98
C ALA A 26 8.14 -5.11 12.88
N GLU A 27 7.36 -5.83 12.09
CA GLU A 27 6.40 -5.28 11.15
C GLU A 27 5.03 -5.30 11.83
N VAL A 28 4.33 -4.17 11.77
CA VAL A 28 3.04 -4.01 12.44
C VAL A 28 2.05 -3.43 11.46
N LEU A 29 0.93 -4.13 11.27
CA LEU A 29 -0.25 -3.59 10.60
C LEU A 29 -1.10 -2.88 11.64
N TYR A 30 -1.36 -1.60 11.41
CA TYR A 30 -2.12 -0.77 12.32
C TYR A 30 -2.97 0.26 11.57
N HIS A 31 -4.06 0.70 12.21
CA HIS A 31 -4.92 1.75 11.70
C HIS A 31 -4.39 3.13 12.15
N PRO A 32 -3.95 4.01 11.22
CA PRO A 32 -3.38 5.31 11.58
C PRO A 32 -4.38 6.28 12.21
N ASP A 33 -5.69 6.04 12.05
CA ASP A 33 -6.76 6.83 12.68
C ASP A 33 -6.95 6.48 14.16
N GLU A 34 -6.60 5.24 14.55
CA GLU A 34 -6.74 4.74 15.92
C GLU A 34 -5.43 4.83 16.71
N ILE A 35 -4.29 4.60 16.02
CA ILE A 35 -2.98 4.63 16.65
C ILE A 35 -1.89 5.19 15.74
N SER A 36 -1.08 6.09 16.30
CA SER A 36 0.06 6.70 15.61
C SER A 36 1.37 6.04 16.02
N LEU A 37 2.36 6.07 15.11
CA LEU A 37 3.72 5.55 15.35
C LEU A 37 4.36 6.07 16.65
N GLN A 38 4.13 7.34 16.97
CA GLN A 38 4.63 7.95 18.21
C GLN A 38 4.04 7.28 19.45
N ARG A 39 2.74 6.96 19.44
CA ARG A 39 2.04 6.29 20.53
C ARG A 39 2.54 4.85 20.71
N MET A 40 2.77 4.14 19.61
CA MET A 40 3.37 2.80 19.63
C MET A 40 4.79 2.83 20.21
N CYS A 41 5.61 3.79 19.81
CA CYS A 41 6.96 3.96 20.35
C CYS A 41 6.96 4.30 21.83
N SER A 42 6.07 5.21 22.28
CA SER A 42 5.91 5.53 23.70
C SER A 42 5.55 4.30 24.52
N HIS A 43 4.61 3.48 24.04
CA HIS A 43 4.18 2.28 24.77
C HIS A 43 5.26 1.19 24.82
N MET A 44 6.01 1.01 23.72
CA MET A 44 7.17 0.12 23.72
C MET A 44 8.24 0.57 24.70
N ALA A 45 8.47 1.88 24.84
CA ALA A 45 9.41 2.44 25.81
C ALA A 45 8.98 2.18 27.26
N GLU A 46 7.69 2.29 27.57
CA GLU A 46 7.13 1.91 28.88
C GLU A 46 7.34 0.43 29.21
N SER A 47 7.33 -0.42 28.17
CA SER A 47 7.61 -1.85 28.28
C SER A 47 9.12 -2.17 28.35
N GLY A 48 9.99 -1.15 28.38
CA GLY A 48 11.44 -1.29 28.45
C GLY A 48 12.11 -1.59 27.10
N TYR A 49 11.39 -1.44 25.99
CA TYR A 49 11.91 -1.65 24.64
C TYR A 49 12.08 -0.31 23.93
N LYS A 50 13.31 0.01 23.51
CA LYS A 50 13.54 1.16 22.63
C LYS A 50 13.24 0.73 21.19
N ALA A 51 12.11 1.19 20.67
CA ALA A 51 11.78 1.08 19.26
C ALA A 51 12.00 2.41 18.58
N GLU A 52 12.63 2.36 17.41
CA GLU A 52 12.79 3.52 16.55
C GLU A 52 11.94 3.24 15.31
N PRO A 53 11.05 4.15 14.91
CA PRO A 53 10.35 3.99 13.64
C PRO A 53 11.43 3.96 12.58
N THR A 54 11.61 2.80 11.96
CA THR A 54 12.51 2.72 10.82
C THR A 54 11.87 3.56 9.74
N ALA A 55 12.47 4.70 9.42
CA ALA A 55 12.11 5.52 8.28
C ALA A 55 12.54 4.84 6.97
N ASP A 56 12.45 3.51 6.93
CA ASP A 56 12.07 2.84 5.71
C ASP A 56 10.67 3.37 5.38
N SER A 57 10.68 4.47 4.66
CA SER A 57 9.66 4.79 3.67
C SER A 57 9.53 3.67 2.63
N GLU A 58 10.34 2.60 2.75
CA GLU A 58 10.06 1.24 2.33
C GLU A 58 9.04 0.55 3.25
N HIS A 59 7.95 1.24 3.60
CA HIS A 59 6.70 0.57 3.26
C HIS A 59 6.86 0.18 1.79
N PRO A 60 6.79 -1.08 1.39
CA PRO A 60 6.36 -1.37 0.04
C PRO A 60 4.90 -0.87 -0.07
N GLN A 61 4.69 0.45 -0.08
CA GLN A 61 3.72 0.97 -1.01
C GLN A 61 4.28 0.60 -2.38
N ARG A 62 3.79 -0.53 -2.90
CA ARG A 62 4.04 -1.13 -4.21
C ARG A 62 5.14 -2.20 -4.28
N ILE A 63 5.03 -3.27 -3.49
CA ILE A 63 4.86 -4.52 -4.25
C ILE A 63 3.52 -4.31 -4.93
N LEU A 64 3.48 -4.31 -6.27
CA LEU A 64 2.24 -4.49 -6.99
C LEU A 64 1.67 -5.86 -6.58
N GLU A 65 1.13 -5.94 -5.37
CA GLU A 65 0.16 -6.94 -5.02
C GLU A 65 -1.10 -6.49 -5.78
N PRO A 66 -1.57 -7.29 -6.75
CA PRO A 66 -2.79 -6.97 -7.49
C PRO A 66 -3.98 -7.07 -6.51
N GLY A 67 -4.18 -6.03 -5.70
CA GLY A 67 -5.08 -6.10 -4.56
C GLY A 67 -5.57 -4.76 -3.98
N HIS A 68 -5.24 -3.61 -4.58
CA HIS A 68 -5.89 -2.36 -4.17
C HIS A 68 -6.14 -1.40 -5.35
N GLY A 69 -7.37 -1.45 -5.88
CA GLY A 69 -7.93 -0.47 -6.82
C GLY A 69 -7.78 -0.82 -8.29
N ASP A 70 -8.48 -1.86 -8.76
CA ASP A 70 -8.74 -2.24 -10.17
C ASP A 70 -7.84 -1.52 -11.20
N VAL A 71 -6.65 -2.06 -11.48
CA VAL A 71 -5.82 -1.56 -12.59
C VAL A 71 -6.63 -1.65 -13.88
N VAL A 72 -6.95 -0.50 -14.46
CA VAL A 72 -7.76 -0.41 -15.68
C VAL A 72 -6.88 -0.53 -16.92
N CYS A 73 -5.65 -0.01 -16.87
CA CYS A 73 -4.72 -0.14 -17.99
C CYS A 73 -3.30 -0.50 -17.55
N TYR A 74 -2.92 -1.76 -17.77
CA TYR A 74 -1.56 -2.27 -17.48
C TYR A 74 -0.47 -1.69 -18.40
N CYS A 75 -0.82 -1.19 -19.58
CA CYS A 75 0.18 -0.62 -20.49
C CYS A 75 0.69 0.75 -20.03
N PHE A 76 -0.19 1.54 -19.40
CA PHE A 76 0.08 2.91 -18.97
C PHE A 76 0.02 3.09 -17.44
N GLY A 77 -0.32 2.03 -16.70
CA GLY A 77 -0.37 2.02 -15.24
C GLY A 77 -1.60 2.72 -14.64
N TYR A 78 -2.65 2.97 -15.41
CA TYR A 78 -3.84 3.65 -14.91
C TYR A 78 -4.71 2.74 -14.04
N THR A 79 -5.15 3.27 -12.91
CA THR A 79 -6.08 2.66 -11.96
C THR A 79 -7.48 3.24 -12.09
N ARG A 80 -8.46 2.59 -11.44
CA ARG A 80 -9.80 3.14 -11.33
C ARG A 80 -9.81 4.52 -10.66
N SER A 81 -9.02 4.70 -9.60
CA SER A 81 -8.90 5.96 -8.88
C SER A 81 -8.40 7.10 -9.77
N ASP A 82 -7.45 6.82 -10.68
CA ASP A 82 -6.97 7.82 -11.65
C ASP A 82 -8.10 8.29 -12.57
N ILE A 83 -8.93 7.36 -13.05
CA ILE A 83 -10.06 7.65 -13.94
C ILE A 83 -11.15 8.42 -13.19
N GLU A 84 -11.43 8.07 -11.93
CA GLU A 84 -12.41 8.75 -11.08
C GLU A 84 -11.96 10.17 -10.69
N GLU A 85 -10.66 10.38 -10.46
CA GLU A 85 -10.12 11.72 -10.20
C GLU A 85 -10.12 12.58 -11.46
N ASP A 86 -9.69 12.04 -12.59
CA ASP A 86 -9.71 12.74 -13.89
C ASP A 86 -11.13 13.13 -14.30
N PHE A 87 -12.12 12.24 -14.09
CA PHE A 87 -13.52 12.55 -14.31
C PHE A 87 -14.00 13.73 -13.44
N ARG A 88 -13.63 13.74 -12.16
CA ARG A 88 -13.98 14.84 -11.24
C ARG A 88 -13.38 16.18 -11.68
N ARG A 89 -12.15 16.17 -12.21
CA ARG A 89 -11.45 17.39 -12.64
C ARG A 89 -11.96 17.93 -13.97
N HIS A 90 -12.27 17.04 -14.92
CA HIS A 90 -12.51 17.42 -16.32
C HIS A 90 -13.96 17.20 -16.77
N ALA A 91 -14.85 16.75 -15.88
CA ALA A 91 -16.23 16.32 -16.16
C ALA A 91 -16.35 15.17 -17.19
N ARG A 92 -15.21 14.63 -17.65
CA ARG A 92 -15.05 13.48 -18.53
C ARG A 92 -13.68 12.86 -18.29
N SER A 93 -13.55 11.56 -18.54
CA SER A 93 -12.28 10.86 -18.35
C SER A 93 -11.38 10.98 -19.59
N THR A 94 -10.54 12.01 -19.65
CA THR A 94 -9.47 12.15 -20.63
C THR A 94 -8.48 10.97 -20.61
N ILE A 95 -8.30 10.32 -19.46
CA ILE A 95 -7.53 9.09 -19.32
C ILE A 95 -8.16 7.94 -20.12
N ALA A 96 -9.48 7.78 -20.02
CA ALA A 96 -10.20 6.76 -20.78
C ALA A 96 -10.12 7.00 -22.29
N GLU A 97 -10.27 8.27 -22.73
CA GLU A 97 -10.09 8.68 -24.13
C GLU A 97 -8.68 8.35 -24.63
N ARG A 98 -7.66 8.62 -23.81
CA ARG A 98 -6.26 8.33 -24.13
C ARG A 98 -6.00 6.83 -24.27
N ILE A 99 -6.50 6.01 -23.34
CA ILE A 99 -6.37 4.55 -23.41
C ILE A 99 -7.02 4.02 -24.70
N ALA A 100 -8.23 4.46 -25.01
CA ALA A 100 -8.95 4.06 -26.23
C ALA A 100 -8.18 4.46 -27.50
N SER A 101 -7.66 5.68 -27.54
CA SER A 101 -6.86 6.19 -28.67
C SER A 101 -5.56 5.40 -28.85
N SER A 102 -4.81 5.15 -27.76
CA SER A 102 -3.59 4.35 -27.80
C SER A 102 -3.85 2.90 -28.24
N LYS A 103 -4.98 2.30 -27.82
CA LYS A 103 -5.39 0.95 -28.25
C LYS A 103 -5.69 0.93 -29.75
N LYS A 104 -6.41 1.94 -30.25
CA LYS A 104 -6.70 2.09 -31.68
C LYS A 104 -5.44 2.28 -32.53
N GLN A 105 -4.44 2.98 -31.99
CA GLN A 105 -3.16 3.23 -32.64
C GLN A 105 -2.17 2.05 -32.51
N GLY A 106 -2.54 0.97 -31.81
CA GLY A 106 -1.65 -0.19 -31.61
C GLY A 106 -0.47 0.08 -30.67
N MET A 107 -0.49 1.17 -29.91
CA MET A 107 0.58 1.57 -28.99
C MET A 107 0.52 0.82 -27.65
N CYS A 108 -0.44 -0.11 -27.48
CA CYS A 108 -0.60 -0.90 -26.28
C CYS A 108 -0.06 -2.32 -26.45
N GLN A 109 0.57 -2.85 -25.40
CA GLN A 109 1.04 -4.23 -25.32
C GLN A 109 0.09 -5.09 -24.48
N CYS A 110 -1.23 -4.95 -24.66
CA CYS A 110 -2.22 -5.63 -23.79
C CYS A 110 -2.03 -7.15 -23.74
N LYS A 111 -1.61 -7.78 -24.84
CA LYS A 111 -1.37 -9.24 -24.89
C LYS A 111 -0.24 -9.70 -23.95
N GLU A 112 0.73 -8.83 -23.68
CA GLU A 112 1.92 -9.14 -22.88
C GLU A 112 1.80 -8.59 -21.46
N LYS A 113 1.28 -7.37 -21.31
CA LYS A 113 1.22 -6.65 -20.03
C LYS A 113 -0.08 -6.86 -19.26
N ASN A 114 -1.19 -7.17 -19.92
CA ASN A 114 -2.44 -7.45 -19.21
C ASN A 114 -2.45 -8.93 -18.79
N PRO A 115 -2.60 -9.27 -17.49
CA PRO A 115 -2.73 -10.67 -17.04
C PRO A 115 -3.94 -11.39 -17.68
N ARG A 116 -4.94 -10.64 -18.17
CA ARG A 116 -6.08 -11.17 -18.92
C ARG A 116 -5.87 -11.24 -20.43
N ALA A 117 -4.72 -10.75 -20.91
CA ALA A 117 -4.28 -10.69 -22.30
C ALA A 117 -5.28 -10.08 -23.31
N ARG A 118 -6.12 -9.12 -22.88
CA ARG A 118 -7.22 -8.52 -23.69
C ARG A 118 -7.44 -7.03 -23.46
#